data_AF-A0AAN9V2E7-F1
#
_entry.id   AF-A0AAN9V2E7-F1
#
_cell.length_a   1.000
_cell.length_b   1.000
_cell.length_c   1.000
_cell.angle_alpha   90.00
_cell.angle_beta   90.00
_cell.angle_gamma   90.00
#
_symmetry.space_group_name_H-M   'P 1'
#
loop_
_entity.id
_entity.type
_entity.pdbx_description
1 polymer ?
#
loop_
_entity_poly.entity_id
_entity_poly.type
_entity_poly.pdbx_seq_one_letter_code
_entity_poly.pdbx_strand_id
1 'polypeptide(L)'
;MVSRIFRDTESTELNRRRQIDTLKVFNDNVTEIQEDVEYKVEFTSGGNNMALLVVLGPDFPLTRPVLKIRPDIVHPWVNESSEVVTAPGLINYTAHSDLGRVVHAIIREFQLRPPQLCTDIGAGASSSQQNDVNSDGRSSPLYGVMYQTSLLSSNSFPDLAKLTLEELKKLDENVDRQDEFLLQHHPDSQKVDMSLENMLMNNEEVAKENLSKEPRLQHLITVVKKKLDVVASLKAQYESHSSEYQKQSEKYAPDNIRDNLRIATVCTDEESERVADEFLNKQLDVETFVTSYMEKRTSFYSRKTREEKLSRQLQELERAGY
;
A
#
# COMPACT_ATOMS: atom_id res chain seq x y z
N MET A 1 6.19 -1.34 -34.71
CA MET A 1 5.88 -2.30 -33.62
C MET A 1 7.10 -2.52 -32.72
N VAL A 2 8.28 -2.78 -33.27
CA VAL A 2 9.52 -3.03 -32.50
C VAL A 2 9.93 -1.86 -31.58
N SER A 3 9.70 -0.61 -32.00
CA SER A 3 10.04 0.58 -31.21
C SER A 3 9.19 0.81 -29.96
N ARG A 4 7.98 0.25 -29.88
CA ARG A 4 7.15 0.30 -28.67
C ARG A 4 7.61 -0.75 -27.66
N ILE A 5 7.88 -1.96 -28.15
CA ILE A 5 8.39 -3.08 -27.33
C ILE A 5 9.71 -2.70 -26.65
N PHE A 6 10.64 -2.07 -27.39
CA PHE A 6 11.91 -1.61 -26.82
C PHE A 6 11.75 -0.50 -25.76
N ARG A 7 10.79 0.41 -25.94
CA ARG A 7 10.50 1.47 -24.97
C ARG A 7 9.84 0.93 -23.71
N ASP A 8 8.96 -0.06 -23.86
CA ASP A 8 8.26 -0.68 -22.74
C ASP A 8 9.23 -1.53 -21.89
N THR A 9 10.16 -2.26 -22.53
CA THR A 9 11.21 -3.03 -21.82
C THR A 9 12.18 -2.13 -21.06
N GLU A 10 12.66 -1.05 -21.67
CA GLU A 10 13.57 -0.10 -21.03
C GLU A 10 12.89 0.62 -19.84
N SER A 11 11.61 0.95 -19.97
CA SER A 11 10.79 1.51 -18.88
C SER A 11 10.60 0.51 -17.72
N THR A 12 10.42 -0.78 -18.01
CA THR A 12 10.30 -1.81 -16.96
C THR A 12 11.61 -2.06 -16.21
N GLU A 13 12.75 -2.08 -16.90
CA GLU A 13 14.07 -2.23 -16.28
C GLU A 13 14.41 -1.04 -15.39
N LEU A 14 14.14 0.19 -15.86
CA LEU A 14 14.31 1.40 -15.06
C LEU A 14 13.42 1.40 -13.80
N ASN A 15 12.16 0.97 -13.93
CA ASN A 15 11.25 0.86 -12.79
C ASN A 15 11.69 -0.22 -11.79
N ARG A 16 12.19 -1.36 -12.28
CA ARG A 16 12.79 -2.42 -11.44
C ARG A 16 13.97 -1.87 -10.65
N ARG A 17 14.92 -1.22 -11.32
CA ARG A 17 16.11 -0.67 -10.67
C ARG A 17 15.75 0.36 -9.62
N ARG A 18 14.81 1.26 -9.93
CA ARG A 18 14.30 2.26 -8.98
C ARG A 18 13.72 1.61 -7.72
N GLN A 19 12.95 0.53 -7.83
CA GLN A 19 12.40 -0.15 -6.64
C GLN A 19 13.47 -0.89 -5.82
N ILE A 20 14.49 -1.43 -6.48
CA ILE A 20 15.65 -2.02 -5.79
C ILE A 20 16.43 -0.93 -5.04
N ASP A 21 16.58 0.25 -5.64
CA ASP A 21 17.22 1.38 -4.97
C ASP A 21 16.43 1.82 -3.74
N THR A 22 15.08 1.88 -3.81
CA THR A 22 14.28 2.18 -2.61
C THR A 22 14.43 1.10 -1.54
N LEU A 23 14.53 -0.18 -1.91
CA LEU A 23 14.82 -1.27 -0.97
C LEU A 23 16.12 -1.01 -0.20
N LYS A 24 17.20 -0.65 -0.90
CA LYS A 24 18.51 -0.36 -0.32
C LYS A 24 18.53 0.93 0.52
N VAL A 25 17.70 1.92 0.18
CA VAL A 25 17.64 3.21 0.90
C VAL A 25 16.81 3.13 2.18
N PHE A 26 15.69 2.41 2.19
CA PHE A 26 14.77 2.37 3.33
C PHE A 26 15.06 1.26 4.34
N ASN A 27 15.98 0.33 4.03
CA ASN A 27 16.27 -0.80 4.89
C ASN A 27 17.77 -0.88 5.15
N ASP A 28 18.13 -1.06 6.41
CA ASP A 28 19.51 -1.27 6.81
C ASP A 28 19.92 -2.74 6.54
N ASN A 29 21.22 -2.98 6.38
CA ASN A 29 21.80 -4.33 6.19
C ASN A 29 21.22 -5.13 5.01
N VAL A 30 20.95 -4.47 3.88
CA VAL A 30 20.56 -5.14 2.63
C VAL A 30 21.80 -5.73 1.96
N THR A 31 21.81 -7.05 1.80
CA THR A 31 22.83 -7.81 1.06
C THR A 31 22.24 -8.30 -0.25
N GLU A 32 22.91 -8.03 -1.36
CA GLU A 32 22.56 -8.56 -2.68
C GLU A 32 23.11 -9.97 -2.81
N ILE A 33 22.21 -10.96 -2.93
CA ILE A 33 22.60 -12.37 -3.11
C ILE A 33 22.77 -12.66 -4.60
N GLN A 34 21.80 -12.21 -5.40
CA GLN A 34 21.82 -12.33 -6.85
C GLN A 34 21.30 -11.03 -7.46
N GLU A 35 22.11 -10.45 -8.36
CA GLU A 35 21.77 -9.18 -9.01
C GLU A 35 20.40 -9.26 -9.69
N ASP A 36 19.60 -8.22 -9.42
CA ASP A 36 18.23 -8.05 -9.91
C ASP A 36 17.23 -9.19 -9.59
N VAL A 37 17.61 -10.19 -8.78
CA VAL A 37 16.78 -11.37 -8.49
C VAL A 37 16.54 -11.58 -7.00
N GLU A 38 17.58 -11.56 -6.17
CA GLU A 38 17.46 -11.95 -4.77
C GLU A 38 18.28 -11.04 -3.84
N TYR A 39 17.61 -10.53 -2.81
CA TYR A 39 18.17 -9.66 -1.79
C TYR A 39 17.82 -10.18 -0.40
N LYS A 40 18.73 -10.02 0.56
CA LYS A 40 18.54 -10.40 1.96
C LYS A 40 18.64 -9.17 2.84
N VAL A 41 17.67 -8.98 3.73
CA VAL A 41 17.64 -7.87 4.68
C VAL A 41 17.74 -8.43 6.10
N GLU A 42 18.83 -8.13 6.80
CA GLU A 42 19.07 -8.63 8.15
C GLU A 42 18.63 -7.63 9.22
N PHE A 43 17.88 -8.10 10.22
CA PHE A 43 17.36 -7.26 11.29
C PHE A 43 17.22 -8.06 12.59
N THR A 44 17.13 -7.35 13.72
CA THR A 44 16.90 -7.96 15.03
C THR A 44 15.45 -7.77 15.47
N SER A 45 14.81 -8.82 15.97
CA SER A 45 13.50 -8.74 16.64
C SER A 45 13.46 -9.66 17.85
N GLY A 46 12.98 -9.16 19.00
CA GLY A 46 12.88 -9.93 20.23
C GLY A 46 14.21 -10.51 20.74
N GLY A 47 15.34 -9.90 20.39
CA GLY A 47 16.69 -10.40 20.71
C GLY A 47 17.22 -11.47 19.76
N ASN A 48 16.44 -11.87 18.74
CA ASN A 48 16.85 -12.84 17.73
C ASN A 48 17.27 -12.13 16.43
N ASN A 49 18.32 -12.66 15.79
CA ASN A 49 18.70 -12.24 14.44
C ASN A 49 17.75 -12.90 13.42
N MET A 50 17.10 -12.07 12.63
CA MET A 50 16.19 -12.48 11.57
C MET A 50 16.67 -11.94 10.22
N ALA A 51 16.25 -12.59 9.14
CA ALA A 51 16.54 -12.21 7.78
C ALA A 51 15.28 -12.31 6.92
N LEU A 52 14.96 -11.23 6.20
CA LEU A 52 13.92 -11.24 5.18
C LEU A 52 14.57 -11.39 3.80
N LEU A 53 14.27 -12.48 3.12
CA LEU A 53 14.64 -12.75 1.74
C LEU A 53 13.59 -12.14 0.80
N VAL A 54 14.04 -11.27 -0.09
CA VAL A 54 13.26 -10.58 -1.10
C VAL A 54 13.61 -11.18 -2.45
N VAL A 55 12.68 -11.91 -3.05
CA VAL A 55 12.84 -12.55 -4.36
C VAL A 55 11.99 -11.81 -5.39
N LEU A 56 12.64 -11.34 -6.45
CA LEU A 56 12.04 -10.54 -7.52
C LEU A 56 11.87 -11.41 -8.77
N GLY A 57 10.63 -11.67 -9.17
CA GLY A 57 10.32 -12.44 -10.39
C GLY A 57 10.74 -11.72 -11.68
N PRO A 58 10.72 -12.41 -12.83
CA PRO A 58 11.08 -11.81 -14.12
C PRO A 58 10.17 -10.63 -14.49
N ASP A 59 8.88 -10.72 -14.17
CA ASP A 59 7.88 -9.68 -14.49
C ASP A 59 7.79 -8.57 -13.42
N PHE A 60 8.65 -8.58 -12.39
CA PHE A 60 8.66 -7.51 -11.40
C PHE A 60 9.10 -6.17 -12.04
N PRO A 61 8.43 -5.03 -11.75
CA PRO A 61 7.48 -4.81 -10.66
C PRO A 61 5.99 -4.99 -10.99
N LEU A 62 5.62 -5.51 -12.17
CA LEU A 62 4.21 -5.76 -12.51
C LEU A 62 3.61 -6.87 -11.64
N THR A 63 4.43 -7.86 -11.30
CA THR A 63 4.11 -8.86 -10.29
C THR A 63 4.73 -8.49 -8.95
N ARG A 64 4.03 -8.85 -7.86
CA ARG A 64 4.53 -8.60 -6.51
C ARG A 64 5.79 -9.43 -6.21
N PRO A 65 6.71 -8.93 -5.37
CA PRO A 65 7.84 -9.71 -4.90
C PRO A 65 7.38 -10.86 -3.99
N VAL A 66 8.21 -11.89 -3.87
CA VAL A 66 8.03 -12.95 -2.87
C VAL A 66 8.92 -12.63 -1.67
N LEU A 67 8.35 -12.55 -0.48
CA LEU A 67 9.06 -12.21 0.75
C LEU A 67 9.07 -13.42 1.68
N LYS A 68 10.26 -13.90 2.07
CA LYS A 68 10.41 -15.05 2.98
C LYS A 68 11.20 -14.67 4.21
N ILE A 69 10.74 -15.10 5.38
CA ILE A 69 11.38 -14.81 6.66
C ILE A 69 12.22 -16.00 7.13
N ARG A 70 13.36 -15.72 7.76
CA ARG A 70 14.23 -16.71 8.41
C ARG A 70 14.71 -16.17 9.76
N PRO A 71 14.84 -16.99 10.82
CA PRO A 71 14.37 -18.39 10.94
C PRO A 71 12.83 -18.50 10.83
N ASP A 72 12.30 -19.72 10.76
CA ASP A 72 10.85 -19.93 10.61
C ASP A 72 10.09 -19.44 11.85
N ILE A 73 8.98 -18.72 11.62
CA ILE A 73 8.22 -18.05 12.67
C ILE A 73 6.74 -18.36 12.58
N VAL A 74 6.06 -18.29 13.73
CA VAL A 74 4.60 -18.31 13.81
C VAL A 74 4.09 -16.87 13.87
N HIS A 75 3.49 -16.42 12.78
CA HIS A 75 2.93 -15.06 12.69
C HIS A 75 1.72 -15.03 11.73
N PRO A 76 0.66 -14.24 12.01
CA PRO A 76 -0.53 -14.17 11.14
C PRO A 76 -0.26 -13.77 9.68
N TRP A 77 0.87 -13.08 9.45
CA TRP A 77 1.31 -12.68 8.10
C TRP A 77 2.08 -13.74 7.34
N VAL A 78 2.52 -14.80 7.99
CA VAL A 78 3.46 -15.77 7.45
C VAL A 78 2.76 -17.13 7.33
N ASN A 79 2.91 -17.79 6.18
CA ASN A 79 2.38 -19.14 5.96
C ASN A 79 3.36 -20.23 6.42
N GLU A 80 2.96 -21.51 6.29
CA GLU A 80 3.78 -22.67 6.67
C GLU A 80 5.13 -22.77 5.91
N SER A 81 5.27 -22.09 4.77
CA SER A 81 6.51 -22.05 3.98
C SER A 81 7.42 -20.86 4.30
N SER A 82 7.15 -20.16 5.41
CA SER A 82 7.84 -18.94 5.84
C SER A 82 7.74 -17.79 4.83
N GLU A 83 6.70 -17.77 3.99
CA GLU A 83 6.40 -16.67 3.08
C GLU A 83 5.41 -15.70 3.71
N VAL A 84 5.69 -14.40 3.60
CA VAL A 84 4.79 -13.33 4.02
C VAL A 84 3.67 -13.21 2.98
N VAL A 85 2.44 -13.54 3.36
CA VAL A 85 1.29 -13.60 2.44
C VAL A 85 0.17 -12.62 2.78
N THR A 86 0.00 -12.26 4.06
CA THR A 86 -1.12 -11.38 4.49
C THR A 86 -0.71 -9.98 4.96
N ALA A 87 0.56 -9.58 4.75
CA ALA A 87 1.00 -8.22 5.05
C ALA A 87 0.25 -7.19 4.17
N PRO A 88 -0.38 -6.13 4.73
CA PRO A 88 -1.27 -5.23 3.99
C PRO A 88 -0.62 -4.55 2.77
N GLY A 89 0.66 -4.16 2.89
CA GLY A 89 1.41 -3.52 1.81
C GLY A 89 1.77 -4.49 0.67
N LEU A 90 1.80 -5.80 0.95
CA LEU A 90 2.09 -6.84 -0.02
C LEU A 90 0.81 -7.38 -0.69
N ILE A 91 -0.30 -7.48 0.06
CA ILE A 91 -1.61 -7.84 -0.51
C ILE A 91 -2.02 -6.83 -1.59
N ASN A 92 -1.89 -5.55 -1.28
CA ASN A 92 -2.29 -4.45 -2.18
C ASN A 92 -1.14 -3.94 -3.05
N TYR A 93 -0.14 -4.79 -3.27
CA TYR A 93 1.03 -4.40 -4.05
C TYR A 93 0.63 -4.12 -5.51
N THR A 94 1.21 -3.04 -6.06
CA THR A 94 1.08 -2.61 -7.45
C THR A 94 2.45 -2.22 -7.99
N ALA A 95 2.61 -2.10 -9.31
CA ALA A 95 3.86 -1.64 -9.92
C ALA A 95 4.32 -0.23 -9.48
N HIS A 96 3.41 0.57 -8.90
CA HIS A 96 3.69 1.90 -8.35
C HIS A 96 3.93 1.89 -6.83
N SER A 97 3.88 0.72 -6.20
CA SER A 97 4.22 0.56 -4.78
C SER A 97 5.72 0.76 -4.57
N ASP A 98 6.10 1.19 -3.38
CA ASP A 98 7.50 1.34 -3.00
C ASP A 98 7.96 0.09 -2.25
N LEU A 99 8.74 -0.77 -2.91
CA LEU A 99 9.26 -2.01 -2.34
C LEU A 99 9.97 -1.78 -1.01
N GLY A 100 10.84 -0.78 -0.95
CA GLY A 100 11.59 -0.46 0.26
C GLY A 100 10.69 -0.13 1.44
N ARG A 101 9.61 0.64 1.23
CA ARG A 101 8.63 0.93 2.29
C ARG A 101 7.80 -0.28 2.69
N VAL A 102 7.43 -1.14 1.74
CA VAL A 102 6.68 -2.38 2.05
C VAL A 102 7.52 -3.29 2.93
N VAL A 103 8.79 -3.52 2.56
CA VAL A 103 9.73 -4.34 3.35
C VAL A 103 9.98 -3.72 4.73
N HIS A 104 10.22 -2.41 4.78
CA HIS A 104 10.44 -1.70 6.05
C HIS A 104 9.23 -1.81 7.00
N ALA A 105 8.01 -1.69 6.47
CA ALA A 105 6.79 -1.82 7.27
C ALA A 105 6.63 -3.23 7.85
N ILE A 106 7.00 -4.27 7.09
CA ILE A 106 6.99 -5.66 7.55
C ILE A 106 8.04 -5.89 8.64
N ILE A 107 9.27 -5.42 8.43
CA ILE A 107 10.34 -5.51 9.44
C ILE A 107 9.93 -4.79 10.72
N ARG A 108 9.35 -3.60 10.60
CA ARG A 108 8.86 -2.81 11.75
C ARG A 108 7.76 -3.52 12.52
N GLU A 109 6.86 -4.22 11.83
CA GLU A 109 5.83 -5.04 12.48
C GLU A 109 6.48 -6.13 13.34
N PHE A 110 7.43 -6.88 12.79
CA PHE A 110 8.13 -7.92 13.54
C PHE A 110 8.96 -7.34 14.69
N GLN A 111 9.52 -6.13 14.58
CA GLN A 111 10.24 -5.49 15.67
C GLN A 111 9.31 -5.01 16.79
N LEU A 112 8.15 -4.46 16.45
CA LEU A 112 7.16 -3.97 17.42
C LEU A 112 6.43 -5.11 18.13
N ARG A 113 6.17 -6.20 17.41
CA ARG A 113 5.52 -7.42 17.93
C ARG A 113 6.39 -8.63 17.57
N PRO A 114 7.42 -8.94 18.38
CA PRO A 114 8.32 -10.06 18.12
C PRO A 114 7.58 -11.39 17.91
N PRO A 115 7.73 -12.04 16.74
CA PRO A 115 7.07 -13.30 16.47
C PRO A 115 7.75 -14.46 17.21
N GLN A 116 6.97 -15.49 17.54
CA GLN A 116 7.48 -16.71 18.18
C GLN A 116 8.25 -17.54 17.14
N LEU A 117 9.43 -18.03 17.51
CA LEU A 117 10.21 -18.94 16.66
C LEU A 117 9.52 -20.31 16.61
N CYS A 118 9.47 -20.92 15.43
CA CYS A 118 9.04 -22.30 15.29
C CYS A 118 10.15 -23.23 15.79
N THR A 119 10.19 -23.52 17.09
CA THR A 119 11.09 -24.53 17.66
C THR A 119 10.45 -25.90 17.54
N ASP A 120 11.04 -26.79 16.75
CA ASP A 120 10.75 -28.22 16.78
C ASP A 120 11.00 -28.76 18.20
N ILE A 121 9.93 -29.13 18.92
CA ILE A 121 10.03 -29.91 20.15
C ILE A 121 9.06 -31.09 20.05
N GLY A 122 9.61 -32.22 19.63
CA GLY A 122 9.14 -33.52 20.10
C GLY A 122 9.60 -33.75 21.54
N ALA A 123 8.65 -34.24 22.35
CA ALA A 123 8.78 -34.76 23.71
C ALA A 123 8.71 -33.75 24.88
N GLY A 124 7.54 -33.72 25.54
CA GLY A 124 7.46 -33.48 26.99
C GLY A 124 6.25 -32.70 27.48
N ALA A 125 5.26 -33.45 27.98
CA ALA A 125 4.23 -33.06 28.97
C ALA A 125 2.93 -32.37 28.51
N SER A 126 1.88 -33.16 28.70
CA SER A 126 0.44 -32.95 28.85
C SER A 126 -0.04 -31.60 29.45
N SER A 127 -1.14 -31.08 28.85
CA SER A 127 -2.39 -30.54 29.47
C SER A 127 -2.29 -29.65 30.73
N SER A 128 -2.96 -28.51 30.90
CA SER A 128 -4.04 -27.80 30.19
C SER A 128 -4.43 -26.56 31.02
N GLN A 129 -4.71 -25.41 30.37
CA GLN A 129 -5.66 -24.30 30.71
C GLN A 129 -5.16 -23.01 30.03
N GLN A 130 -5.66 -22.69 28.83
CA GLN A 130 -6.80 -21.78 28.53
C GLN A 130 -6.56 -20.31 28.88
N ASN A 131 -6.49 -19.45 27.84
CA ASN A 131 -7.48 -18.40 27.60
C ASN A 131 -7.32 -17.75 26.20
N ASP A 132 -8.42 -17.81 25.45
CA ASP A 132 -8.71 -17.28 24.10
C ASP A 132 -8.71 -15.73 24.07
N VAL A 133 -8.11 -15.04 23.08
CA VAL A 133 -8.56 -14.75 21.69
C VAL A 133 -9.84 -13.93 21.58
N ASN A 134 -9.75 -12.76 20.94
CA ASN A 134 -10.84 -12.22 20.13
C ASN A 134 -10.30 -11.50 18.88
N SER A 135 -10.61 -12.06 17.71
CA SER A 135 -10.54 -11.44 16.39
C SER A 135 -11.77 -11.90 15.60
N ASP A 136 -12.57 -10.93 15.14
CA ASP A 136 -13.74 -11.13 14.31
C ASP A 136 -13.37 -11.66 12.93
N GLY A 137 -13.93 -12.82 12.59
CA GLY A 137 -14.00 -13.38 11.25
C GLY A 137 -15.27 -14.22 11.18
N ARG A 138 -16.21 -13.78 10.34
CA ARG A 138 -17.52 -14.41 10.13
C ARG A 138 -17.35 -15.89 9.73
N SER A 139 -17.48 -16.75 10.72
CA SER A 139 -17.74 -18.18 10.54
C SER A 139 -19.16 -18.41 11.06
N SER A 140 -20.06 -18.86 10.18
CA SER A 140 -21.38 -19.36 10.59
C SER A 140 -21.20 -20.43 11.66
N PRO A 141 -21.94 -20.39 12.79
CA PRO A 141 -21.78 -21.39 13.82
C PRO A 141 -22.33 -22.72 13.26
N LEU A 142 -21.46 -23.71 13.12
CA LEU A 142 -21.89 -25.08 12.96
C LEU A 142 -22.61 -25.44 14.26
N TYR A 143 -23.94 -25.52 14.25
CA TYR A 143 -24.72 -26.14 15.32
C TYR A 143 -24.44 -27.65 15.29
N GLY A 144 -23.23 -28.03 15.71
CA GLY A 144 -22.90 -29.38 16.10
C GLY A 144 -23.41 -29.57 17.52
N VAL A 145 -24.70 -29.93 17.66
CA VAL A 145 -25.20 -30.44 18.93
C VAL A 145 -24.44 -31.75 19.19
N MET A 146 -23.38 -31.68 19.99
CA MET A 146 -22.76 -32.87 20.55
C MET A 146 -23.74 -33.48 21.54
N TYR A 147 -24.61 -34.37 21.06
CA TYR A 147 -25.27 -35.31 21.96
C TYR A 147 -24.21 -36.29 22.45
N GLN A 148 -23.50 -35.91 23.51
CA GLN A 148 -22.74 -36.88 24.28
C GLN A 148 -23.77 -37.66 25.10
N THR A 149 -24.27 -38.77 24.55
CA THR A 149 -25.10 -39.73 25.28
C THR A 149 -24.22 -40.46 26.30
N SER A 150 -23.95 -39.77 27.40
CA SER A 150 -23.41 -40.37 28.62
C SER A 150 -24.48 -41.32 29.17
N LEU A 151 -24.15 -42.61 29.29
CA LEU A 151 -25.02 -43.63 29.88
C LEU A 151 -25.43 -43.18 31.29
N LEU A 152 -26.72 -42.87 31.47
CA LEU A 152 -27.31 -42.36 32.71
C LEU A 152 -27.03 -43.31 33.88
N SER A 153 -26.22 -42.86 34.83
CA SER A 153 -26.11 -43.47 36.15
C SER A 153 -27.46 -43.39 36.87
N SER A 154 -27.83 -44.45 37.58
CA SER A 154 -29.12 -44.64 38.28
C SER A 154 -29.45 -43.58 39.38
N ASN A 155 -28.59 -42.58 39.57
CA ASN A 155 -28.75 -41.45 40.49
C ASN A 155 -29.02 -40.11 39.78
N SER A 156 -29.36 -40.10 38.49
CA SER A 156 -29.49 -38.86 37.70
C SER A 156 -30.74 -38.02 38.05
N PHE A 157 -31.68 -38.57 38.83
CA PHE A 157 -32.94 -37.90 39.18
C PHE A 157 -33.31 -38.07 40.67
N PRO A 158 -32.55 -37.47 41.60
CA PRO A 158 -32.82 -37.57 43.04
C PRO A 158 -34.17 -36.94 43.45
N ASP A 159 -34.71 -36.04 42.63
CA ASP A 159 -35.99 -35.36 42.88
C ASP A 159 -37.21 -36.27 42.64
N LEU A 160 -37.07 -37.36 41.87
CA LEU A 160 -38.15 -38.34 41.72
C LEU A 160 -38.49 -39.03 43.05
N ALA A 161 -37.52 -39.17 43.95
CA ALA A 161 -37.72 -39.75 45.28
C ALA A 161 -38.53 -38.85 46.23
N LYS A 162 -38.78 -37.59 45.85
CA LYS A 162 -39.55 -36.61 46.62
C LYS A 162 -41.03 -36.56 46.22
N LEU A 163 -41.40 -37.21 45.11
CA LEU A 163 -42.77 -37.23 44.58
C LEU A 163 -43.59 -38.35 45.23
N THR A 164 -44.89 -38.11 45.42
CA THR A 164 -45.81 -39.15 45.88
C THR A 164 -46.12 -40.15 44.76
N LEU A 165 -46.62 -41.35 45.14
CA LEU A 165 -46.89 -42.43 44.18
C LEU A 165 -47.95 -42.05 43.13
N GLU A 166 -48.92 -41.21 43.48
CA GLU A 166 -49.90 -40.68 42.53
C GLU A 166 -49.30 -39.67 41.55
N GLU A 167 -48.37 -38.83 42.00
CA GLU A 167 -47.67 -37.85 41.17
C GLU A 167 -46.70 -38.54 40.22
N LEU A 168 -46.01 -39.58 40.69
CA LEU A 168 -45.11 -40.38 39.85
C LEU A 168 -45.86 -41.15 38.76
N LYS A 169 -47.05 -41.70 39.06
CA LYS A 169 -47.92 -42.31 38.03
C LYS A 169 -48.40 -41.29 37.00
N LYS A 170 -48.82 -40.11 37.46
CA LYS A 170 -49.22 -39.01 36.58
C LYS A 170 -48.07 -38.48 35.72
N LEU A 171 -46.83 -38.61 36.18
CA LEU A 171 -45.63 -38.28 35.44
C LEU A 171 -45.30 -39.36 34.41
N ASP A 172 -45.39 -40.64 34.79
CA ASP A 172 -45.16 -41.79 33.89
C ASP A 172 -46.19 -41.85 32.74
N GLU A 173 -47.43 -41.48 33.01
CA GLU A 173 -48.54 -41.52 32.03
C GLU A 173 -48.50 -40.38 30.99
N ASN A 174 -47.70 -39.31 31.19
CA ASN A 174 -47.70 -38.14 30.33
C ASN A 174 -46.28 -37.69 29.96
N VAL A 175 -45.94 -37.85 28.68
CA VAL A 175 -44.64 -37.49 28.11
C VAL A 175 -44.34 -35.99 28.22
N ASP A 176 -45.32 -35.11 28.00
CA ASP A 176 -45.13 -33.66 28.11
C ASP A 176 -44.73 -33.26 29.54
N ARG A 177 -45.26 -33.96 30.55
CA ARG A 177 -44.88 -33.75 31.96
C ARG A 177 -43.50 -34.29 32.28
N GLN A 178 -43.09 -35.37 31.63
CA GLN A 178 -41.72 -35.89 31.73
C GLN A 178 -40.74 -34.87 31.16
N ASP A 179 -41.05 -34.30 30.00
CA ASP A 179 -40.24 -33.25 29.38
C ASP A 179 -40.17 -32.01 30.26
N GLU A 180 -41.30 -31.54 30.80
CA GLU A 180 -41.34 -30.41 31.73
C GLU A 180 -40.51 -30.68 33.01
N PHE A 181 -40.62 -31.89 33.56
CA PHE A 181 -39.83 -32.29 34.72
C PHE A 181 -38.33 -32.35 34.40
N LEU A 182 -37.95 -32.87 33.22
CA LEU A 182 -36.56 -32.92 32.77
C LEU A 182 -35.99 -31.52 32.55
N LEU A 183 -36.73 -30.64 31.88
CA LEU A 183 -36.34 -29.26 31.65
C LEU A 183 -36.18 -28.50 32.98
N GLN A 184 -37.08 -28.73 33.94
CA GLN A 184 -37.09 -28.01 35.20
C GLN A 184 -36.13 -28.57 36.25
N HIS A 185 -35.83 -29.87 36.25
CA HIS A 185 -35.07 -30.52 37.33
C HIS A 185 -33.72 -31.10 36.88
N HIS A 186 -33.47 -31.26 35.59
CA HIS A 186 -32.17 -31.77 35.13
C HIS A 186 -31.12 -30.66 35.18
N PRO A 187 -30.01 -30.83 35.92
CA PRO A 187 -29.00 -29.77 36.09
C PRO A 187 -28.33 -29.36 34.78
N ASP A 188 -28.21 -30.26 33.80
CA ASP A 188 -27.62 -29.90 32.51
C ASP A 188 -28.60 -29.13 31.61
N SER A 189 -29.92 -29.31 31.77
CA SER A 189 -30.90 -28.50 31.03
C SER A 189 -30.87 -27.06 31.53
N GLN A 190 -30.92 -26.86 32.85
CA GLN A 190 -30.81 -25.54 33.46
C GLN A 190 -29.50 -24.82 33.12
N LYS A 191 -28.38 -25.54 33.05
CA LYS A 191 -27.09 -24.96 32.61
C LYS A 191 -27.14 -24.49 31.17
N VAL A 192 -27.76 -25.26 30.27
CA VAL A 192 -27.92 -24.89 28.86
C VAL A 192 -28.82 -23.67 28.72
N ASP A 193 -29.95 -23.62 29.43
CA ASP A 193 -30.86 -22.47 29.42
C ASP A 193 -30.20 -21.20 29.95
N MET A 194 -29.49 -21.31 31.08
CA MET A 194 -28.73 -20.18 31.64
C MET A 194 -27.61 -19.73 30.69
N SER A 195 -26.95 -20.66 30.00
CA SER A 195 -25.95 -20.34 28.97
C SER A 195 -26.58 -19.61 27.78
N LEU A 196 -27.77 -20.05 27.34
CA LEU A 196 -28.52 -19.42 26.26
C LEU A 196 -28.94 -18.00 26.63
N GLU A 197 -29.50 -17.78 27.82
CA GLU A 197 -29.86 -16.44 28.30
C GLU A 197 -28.65 -15.53 28.40
N ASN A 198 -27.53 -16.02 28.94
CA ASN A 198 -26.27 -15.26 28.98
C ASN A 198 -25.79 -14.89 27.58
N MET A 199 -25.87 -15.80 26.61
CA MET A 199 -25.49 -15.53 25.23
C MET A 199 -26.43 -14.51 24.57
N LEU A 200 -27.73 -14.59 24.83
CA LEU A 200 -28.72 -13.63 24.33
C LEU A 200 -28.46 -12.22 24.88
N MET A 201 -28.24 -12.10 26.19
CA MET A 201 -27.90 -10.82 26.82
C MET A 201 -26.60 -10.25 26.26
N ASN A 202 -25.55 -11.07 26.15
CA ASN A 202 -24.27 -10.64 25.60
C ASN A 202 -24.39 -10.21 24.13
N ASN A 203 -25.17 -10.94 23.33
CA ASN A 203 -25.43 -10.56 21.95
C ASN A 203 -26.17 -9.22 21.83
N GLU A 204 -27.18 -9.00 22.69
CA GLU A 204 -27.92 -7.75 22.75
C GLU A 204 -27.02 -6.58 23.17
N GLU A 205 -26.14 -6.78 24.17
CA GLU A 205 -25.18 -5.78 24.62
C GLU A 205 -24.21 -5.41 23.50
N VAL A 206 -23.62 -6.40 22.81
CA VAL A 206 -22.73 -6.17 21.66
C VAL A 206 -23.45 -5.45 20.53
N ALA A 207 -24.72 -5.80 20.24
CA ALA A 207 -25.51 -5.12 19.23
C ALA A 207 -25.75 -3.65 19.58
N LYS A 208 -26.09 -3.35 20.84
CA LYS A 208 -26.24 -1.97 21.35
C LYS A 208 -24.92 -1.19 21.29
N GLU A 209 -23.82 -1.82 21.68
CA GLU A 209 -22.49 -1.20 21.63
C GLU A 209 -22.11 -0.87 20.18
N ASN A 210 -22.34 -1.80 19.24
CA ASN A 210 -22.10 -1.58 17.82
C ASN A 210 -22.93 -0.43 17.24
N LEU A 211 -24.23 -0.38 17.57
CA LEU A 211 -25.10 0.74 17.18
C LEU A 211 -24.61 2.08 17.76
N SER A 212 -24.10 2.09 18.99
CA SER A 212 -23.56 3.30 19.62
C SER A 212 -22.30 3.84 18.92
N LYS A 213 -21.51 2.95 18.27
CA LYS A 213 -20.28 3.31 17.54
C LYS A 213 -20.57 3.85 16.13
N GLU A 214 -21.72 3.53 15.54
CA GLU A 214 -22.13 3.96 14.21
C GLU A 214 -22.02 5.48 13.97
N PRO A 215 -22.57 6.38 14.81
CA PRO A 215 -22.51 7.82 14.57
C PRO A 215 -21.07 8.36 14.55
N ARG A 216 -20.20 7.80 15.40
CA ARG A 216 -18.78 8.19 15.43
C ARG A 216 -18.07 7.75 14.15
N LEU A 217 -18.33 6.53 13.66
CA LEU A 217 -17.77 6.04 12.41
C LEU A 217 -18.25 6.87 11.21
N GLN A 218 -19.55 7.16 11.13
CA GLN A 218 -20.09 8.01 10.08
C GLN A 218 -19.45 9.41 10.09
N HIS A 219 -19.31 10.03 11.28
CA HIS A 219 -18.63 11.31 11.42
C HIS A 219 -17.18 11.25 10.92
N LEU A 220 -16.43 10.22 11.31
CA LEU A 220 -15.03 10.07 10.91
C LEU A 220 -14.89 9.86 9.40
N ILE A 221 -15.78 9.08 8.79
CA ILE A 221 -15.86 8.90 7.34
C ILE A 221 -16.08 10.24 6.65
N THR A 222 -17.03 11.06 7.14
CA THR A 222 -17.29 12.39 6.58
C THR A 222 -16.08 13.31 6.72
N VAL A 223 -15.38 13.29 7.86
CA VAL A 223 -14.16 14.10 8.08
C VAL A 223 -13.05 13.68 7.13
N VAL A 224 -12.82 12.37 6.96
CA VAL A 224 -11.81 11.85 6.03
C VAL A 224 -12.13 12.23 4.60
N LYS A 225 -13.40 12.09 4.16
CA LYS A 225 -13.83 12.51 2.82
C LYS A 225 -13.55 14.01 2.59
N LYS A 226 -13.95 14.87 3.52
CA LYS A 226 -13.69 16.32 3.42
C LYS A 226 -12.19 16.63 3.36
N LYS A 227 -11.36 15.94 4.14
CA LYS A 227 -9.89 16.12 4.09
C LYS A 227 -9.31 15.68 2.74
N LEU A 228 -9.81 14.58 2.18
CA LEU A 228 -9.40 14.12 0.84
C LEU A 228 -9.76 15.14 -0.23
N ASP A 229 -10.96 15.72 -0.17
CA ASP A 229 -11.38 16.77 -1.12
C ASP A 229 -10.47 18.00 -1.04
N VAL A 230 -10.12 18.44 0.17
CA VAL A 230 -9.18 19.54 0.39
C VAL A 230 -7.81 19.23 -0.20
N VAL A 231 -7.26 18.04 0.09
CA VAL A 231 -5.95 17.61 -0.43
C VAL A 231 -5.96 17.56 -1.96
N ALA A 232 -7.02 17.03 -2.58
CA ALA A 232 -7.18 17.00 -4.03
C ALA A 232 -7.20 18.43 -4.62
N SER A 233 -7.95 19.35 -4.00
CA SER A 233 -8.01 20.74 -4.44
C SER A 233 -6.67 21.47 -4.31
N LEU A 234 -5.91 21.19 -3.24
CA LEU A 234 -4.61 21.82 -2.99
C LEU A 234 -3.55 21.27 -3.95
N LYS A 235 -3.59 19.96 -4.23
CA LYS A 235 -2.73 19.33 -5.23
C LYS A 235 -2.95 19.94 -6.61
N ALA A 236 -4.20 20.10 -7.04
CA ALA A 236 -4.51 20.71 -8.34
C ALA A 236 -3.99 22.16 -8.44
N GLN A 237 -4.14 22.95 -7.38
CA GLN A 237 -3.59 24.31 -7.32
C GLN A 237 -2.06 24.32 -7.39
N TYR A 238 -1.40 23.43 -6.64
CA TYR A 238 0.05 23.29 -6.66
C TYR A 238 0.56 22.89 -8.05
N GLU A 239 -0.06 21.90 -8.69
CA GLU A 239 0.32 21.46 -10.04
C GLU A 239 0.17 22.60 -11.06
N SER A 240 -0.90 23.40 -10.97
CA SER A 240 -1.08 24.57 -11.84
C SER A 240 0.02 25.60 -11.63
N HIS A 241 0.30 25.96 -10.37
CA HIS A 241 1.31 26.98 -10.06
C HIS A 241 2.72 26.50 -10.40
N SER A 242 3.03 25.23 -10.12
CA SER A 242 4.30 24.60 -10.49
C SER A 242 4.49 24.55 -12.00
N SER A 243 3.44 24.27 -12.78
CA SER A 243 3.52 24.29 -14.25
C SER A 243 3.79 25.71 -14.77
N GLU A 244 3.11 26.72 -14.23
CA GLU A 244 3.36 28.11 -14.60
C GLU A 244 4.78 28.56 -14.23
N TYR A 245 5.23 28.23 -13.03
CA TYR A 245 6.60 28.48 -12.58
C TYR A 245 7.62 27.82 -13.52
N GLN A 246 7.42 26.55 -13.88
CA GLN A 246 8.32 25.82 -14.78
C GLN A 246 8.40 26.51 -16.15
N LYS A 247 7.25 26.93 -16.71
CA LYS A 247 7.22 27.68 -17.99
C LYS A 247 7.98 28.99 -17.92
N GLN A 248 7.82 29.75 -16.83
CA GLN A 248 8.56 31.01 -16.64
C GLN A 248 10.05 30.72 -16.44
N SER A 249 10.40 29.73 -15.62
CA SER A 249 11.77 29.31 -15.38
C SER A 249 12.47 28.90 -16.67
N GLU A 250 11.82 28.10 -17.52
CA GLU A 250 12.35 27.72 -18.83
C GLU A 250 12.48 28.94 -19.73
N LYS A 251 11.46 29.80 -19.81
CA LYS A 251 11.49 31.01 -20.65
C LYS A 251 12.63 31.96 -20.29
N TYR A 252 12.95 32.07 -19.00
CA TYR A 252 13.98 32.96 -18.49
C TYR A 252 15.30 32.27 -18.13
N ALA A 253 15.42 30.96 -18.41
CA ALA A 253 16.68 30.25 -18.24
C ALA A 253 17.74 30.88 -19.17
N PRO A 254 18.94 31.21 -18.67
CA PRO A 254 19.96 31.89 -19.47
C PRO A 254 20.32 31.17 -20.77
N ASP A 255 20.42 29.84 -20.73
CA ASP A 255 20.65 29.01 -21.93
C ASP A 255 19.50 29.12 -22.94
N ASN A 256 18.26 29.10 -22.48
CA ASN A 256 17.10 29.23 -23.37
C ASN A 256 17.01 30.64 -23.95
N ILE A 257 17.39 31.69 -23.21
CA ILE A 257 17.48 33.06 -23.74
C ILE A 257 18.57 33.13 -24.83
N ARG A 258 19.74 32.54 -24.59
CA ARG A 258 20.83 32.45 -25.58
C ARG A 258 20.36 31.74 -26.85
N ASP A 259 19.73 30.58 -26.69
CA ASP A 259 19.31 29.75 -27.82
C ASP A 259 18.19 30.47 -28.63
N ASN A 260 17.25 31.12 -27.94
CA ASN A 260 16.25 31.98 -28.60
C ASN A 260 16.88 33.15 -29.36
N LEU A 261 17.91 33.81 -28.79
CA LEU A 261 18.66 34.85 -29.49
C LEU A 261 19.38 34.32 -30.73
N ARG A 262 19.97 33.13 -30.64
CA ARG A 262 20.63 32.46 -31.76
C ARG A 262 19.64 32.15 -32.89
N ILE A 263 18.49 31.55 -32.57
CA ILE A 263 17.42 31.28 -33.53
C ILE A 263 16.95 32.59 -34.17
N ALA A 264 16.64 33.60 -33.36
CA ALA A 264 16.18 34.90 -33.85
C ALA A 264 17.22 35.63 -34.70
N THR A 265 18.51 35.37 -34.50
CA THR A 265 19.60 35.89 -35.33
C THR A 265 19.59 35.22 -36.70
N VAL A 266 19.53 33.88 -36.75
CA VAL A 266 19.45 33.11 -38.00
C VAL A 266 18.20 33.51 -38.79
N CYS A 267 17.03 33.58 -38.15
CA CYS A 267 15.80 33.99 -38.82
C CYS A 267 15.92 35.40 -39.42
N THR A 268 16.52 36.37 -38.72
CA THR A 268 16.73 37.71 -39.29
C THR A 268 17.74 37.76 -40.43
N ASP A 269 18.73 36.86 -40.42
CA ASP A 269 19.70 36.74 -41.51
C ASP A 269 18.98 36.25 -42.77
N GLU A 270 18.22 35.16 -42.66
CA GLU A 270 17.39 34.61 -43.74
C GLU A 270 16.33 35.62 -44.25
N GLU A 271 15.74 36.43 -43.36
CA GLU A 271 14.83 37.50 -43.76
C GLU A 271 15.53 38.63 -44.52
N SER A 272 16.80 38.89 -44.23
CA SER A 272 17.61 39.89 -44.93
C SER A 272 18.02 39.38 -46.32
N GLU A 273 18.35 38.09 -46.43
CA GLU A 273 18.60 37.42 -47.71
C GLU A 273 17.34 37.41 -48.58
N ARG A 274 16.16 37.12 -48.00
CA ARG A 274 14.87 37.22 -48.72
C ARG A 274 14.62 38.62 -49.31
N VAL A 275 14.94 39.68 -48.57
CA VAL A 275 14.81 41.06 -49.06
C VAL A 275 15.80 41.35 -50.19
N ALA A 276 17.01 40.79 -50.11
CA ALA A 276 17.99 40.89 -51.20
C ALA A 276 17.50 40.16 -52.46
N ASP A 277 16.95 38.96 -52.31
CA ASP A 277 16.40 38.17 -53.42
C ASP A 277 15.20 38.88 -54.09
N GLU A 278 14.27 39.43 -53.30
CA GLU A 278 13.13 40.21 -53.80
C GLU A 278 13.60 41.44 -54.61
N PHE A 279 14.66 42.12 -54.16
CA PHE A 279 15.26 43.24 -54.89
C PHE A 279 15.93 42.78 -56.20
N LEU A 280 16.69 41.68 -56.18
CA LEU A 280 17.32 41.12 -57.39
C LEU A 280 16.29 40.67 -58.44
N ASN A 281 15.13 40.19 -57.96
CA ASN A 281 13.99 39.83 -58.80
C ASN A 281 13.16 41.04 -59.26
N LYS A 282 13.60 42.28 -58.96
CA LYS A 282 12.93 43.55 -59.30
C LYS A 282 11.53 43.68 -58.69
N GLN A 283 11.28 43.01 -57.56
CA GLN A 283 10.01 43.08 -56.83
C GLN A 283 9.99 44.22 -55.79
N LEU A 284 11.17 44.74 -55.44
CA LEU A 284 11.38 45.88 -54.55
C LEU A 284 12.09 47.02 -55.29
N ASP A 285 11.71 48.26 -54.97
CA ASP A 285 12.47 49.43 -55.39
C ASP A 285 13.67 49.68 -54.46
N VAL A 286 14.58 50.54 -54.91
CA VAL A 286 15.86 50.79 -54.23
C VAL A 286 15.65 51.40 -52.83
N GLU A 287 14.70 52.31 -52.67
CA GLU A 287 14.50 53.02 -51.40
C GLU A 287 13.92 52.10 -50.32
N THR A 288 12.93 51.28 -50.70
CA THR A 288 12.36 50.25 -49.81
C THR A 288 13.37 49.16 -49.49
N PHE A 289 14.16 48.72 -50.47
CA PHE A 289 15.23 47.73 -50.25
C PHE A 289 16.25 48.23 -49.22
N VAL A 290 16.82 49.42 -49.42
CA VAL A 290 17.85 49.96 -48.52
C VAL A 290 17.31 50.07 -47.10
N THR A 291 16.09 50.57 -46.93
CA THR A 291 15.46 50.74 -45.62
C THR A 291 15.26 49.39 -44.91
N SER A 292 14.56 48.45 -45.56
CA SER A 292 14.24 47.13 -44.98
C SER A 292 15.48 46.27 -44.74
N TYR A 293 16.42 46.26 -45.69
CA TYR A 293 17.65 45.49 -45.58
C TYR A 293 18.56 46.04 -44.46
N MET A 294 18.75 47.36 -44.38
CA MET A 294 19.54 47.96 -43.30
C MET A 294 18.91 47.75 -41.93
N GLU A 295 17.58 47.82 -41.81
CA GLU A 295 16.87 47.50 -40.57
C GLU A 295 17.14 46.05 -40.12
N LYS A 296 16.94 45.09 -41.03
CA LYS A 296 17.16 43.66 -40.75
C LYS A 296 18.61 43.35 -40.41
N ARG A 297 19.58 43.88 -41.17
CA ARG A 297 21.02 43.70 -40.91
C ARG A 297 21.44 44.33 -39.59
N THR A 298 20.93 45.51 -39.26
CA THR A 298 21.19 46.16 -37.96
C THR A 298 20.67 45.31 -36.80
N SER A 299 19.44 44.80 -36.92
CA SER A 299 18.86 43.88 -35.94
C SER A 299 19.66 42.58 -35.82
N PHE A 300 20.08 41.97 -36.94
CA PHE A 300 20.94 40.78 -36.98
C PHE A 300 22.23 41.00 -36.19
N TYR A 301 22.99 42.05 -36.50
CA TYR A 301 24.26 42.32 -35.82
C TYR A 301 24.04 42.60 -34.33
N SER A 302 23.01 43.37 -33.98
CA SER A 302 22.70 43.62 -32.56
C SER A 302 22.37 42.34 -31.80
N ARG A 303 21.62 41.40 -32.40
CA ARG A 303 21.27 40.12 -31.76
C ARG A 303 22.47 39.20 -31.68
N LYS A 304 23.25 39.09 -32.76
CA LYS A 304 24.49 38.30 -32.82
C LYS A 304 25.50 38.73 -31.76
N THR A 305 25.77 40.02 -31.62
CA THR A 305 26.70 40.51 -30.58
C THR A 305 26.20 40.21 -29.17
N ARG A 306 24.87 40.30 -28.93
CA ARG A 306 24.28 39.97 -27.63
C ARG A 306 24.35 38.46 -27.33
N GLU A 307 24.07 37.63 -28.32
CA GLU A 307 24.19 36.17 -28.25
C GLU A 307 25.63 35.76 -27.94
N GLU A 308 26.61 36.20 -28.72
CA GLU A 308 28.02 35.87 -28.51
C GLU A 308 28.51 36.30 -27.12
N LYS A 309 28.08 37.46 -26.63
CA LYS A 309 28.44 37.95 -25.29
C LYS A 309 27.82 37.08 -24.19
N LEU A 310 26.54 36.75 -24.31
CA LEU A 310 25.85 35.88 -23.34
C LEU A 310 26.46 34.47 -23.33
N SER A 311 26.78 33.92 -24.52
CA SER A 311 27.45 32.63 -24.67
C SER A 311 28.79 32.58 -23.94
N ARG A 312 29.62 33.64 -24.05
CA ARG A 312 30.89 33.73 -23.31
C ARG A 312 30.67 33.82 -21.80
N GLN A 313 29.74 34.66 -21.35
CA GLN A 313 29.45 34.81 -19.92
C GLN A 313 28.96 33.49 -19.30
N LEU A 314 28.10 32.75 -20.00
CA LEU A 314 27.63 31.44 -19.54
C LEU A 314 28.77 30.43 -19.46
N GLN A 315 29.65 30.39 -20.46
CA GLN A 315 30.81 29.50 -20.44
C GLN A 315 31.79 29.85 -19.30
N GLU A 316 31.96 31.14 -19.00
CA GLU A 316 32.78 31.58 -17.87
C GLU A 316 32.18 31.17 -16.52
N LEU A 317 30.86 31.27 -16.36
CA LEU A 317 30.13 30.83 -15.17
C LEU A 317 30.25 29.31 -14.97
N GLU A 318 30.03 28.54 -16.04
CA GLU A 318 30.17 27.08 -16.02
C GLU A 318 31.59 26.66 -15.62
N ARG A 319 32.61 27.33 -16.17
CA ARG A 319 34.02 27.11 -15.78
C ARG A 319 34.32 27.48 -14.33
N ALA A 320 33.62 28.47 -13.79
CA ALA A 320 33.73 28.87 -12.39
C ALA A 320 32.93 27.96 -11.44
N GLY A 321 32.22 26.96 -11.96
CA GLY A 321 31.44 25.99 -11.17
C GLY A 321 30.09 26.49 -10.69
N TYR A 322 29.54 27.52 -11.36
CA TYR A 322 28.19 28.04 -11.13
C TYR A 322 27.22 27.53 -12.18
#